data_AF-Q6V0P5-F1
#
_entry.id   AF-Q6V0P5-F1
#
_cell.length_a   1.000
_cell.length_b   1.000
_cell.length_c   1.000
_cell.angle_alpha   90.00
_cell.angle_beta   90.00
_cell.angle_gamma   90.00
#
_symmetry.space_group_name_H-M   'P 1'
#
loop_
_entity.id
_entity.type
_entity.pdbx_description
1 polymer ?
#
loop_
_entity_poly.entity_id
_entity_poly.type
_entity_poly.pdbx_seq_one_letter_code
_entity_poly.pdbx_strand_id
1 'polypeptide(L)'
;KKQLYNLTERAKDKGKPISLSSTCYVEVEVVDVNENLHPPRFSVFADKGFVKEDAPIGSSVMTVSAYDEDEGRDGEIRYSIRDGSGMGVFRIDEEKGIIETADHLDRETTSHYWLTVYATDQGVVPLSSFIEIYIEVG
;
A
#
# COMPACT_ATOMS: atom_id res chain seq x y z
N LYS A 1 -24.52 4.62 -16.97
CA LYS A 1 -23.65 3.78 -17.84
C LYS A 1 -23.61 2.40 -17.19
N LYS A 2 -23.71 1.28 -17.92
CA LYS A 2 -23.79 -0.06 -17.29
C LYS A 2 -22.35 -0.56 -17.06
N GLN A 3 -21.93 -0.68 -15.81
CA GLN A 3 -20.56 -1.03 -15.40
C GLN A 3 -20.32 -2.54 -15.22
N LEU A 4 -21.39 -3.36 -15.32
CA LEU A 4 -21.34 -4.80 -15.12
C LEU A 4 -21.87 -5.56 -16.34
N TYR A 5 -21.07 -6.49 -16.84
CA TYR A 5 -21.38 -7.36 -17.97
C TYR A 5 -21.29 -8.82 -17.56
N ASN A 6 -22.40 -9.55 -17.73
CA ASN A 6 -22.43 -10.99 -17.52
C ASN A 6 -22.34 -11.68 -18.88
N LEU A 7 -21.23 -12.38 -19.11
CA LEU A 7 -21.02 -13.21 -20.28
C LEU A 7 -21.38 -14.66 -19.94
N THR A 8 -22.11 -15.30 -20.85
CA THR A 8 -22.42 -16.72 -20.78
C THR A 8 -21.55 -17.45 -21.78
N GLU A 9 -20.57 -18.18 -21.28
CA GLU A 9 -19.64 -18.96 -22.09
C GLU A 9 -20.14 -20.40 -22.21
N ARG A 10 -20.19 -20.95 -23.42
CA ARG A 10 -20.62 -22.34 -23.66
C ARG A 10 -19.57 -23.11 -24.44
N ALA A 11 -19.00 -24.13 -23.81
CA ALA A 11 -18.13 -25.10 -24.46
C ALA A 11 -18.96 -26.27 -25.01
N LYS A 12 -18.66 -26.75 -26.21
CA LYS A 12 -19.31 -27.92 -26.83
C LYS A 12 -18.28 -28.80 -27.53
N ASP A 13 -18.37 -30.11 -27.32
CA ASP A 13 -17.50 -31.08 -27.99
C ASP A 13 -17.95 -31.39 -29.44
N LYS A 14 -17.23 -32.27 -30.15
CA LYS A 14 -17.57 -32.70 -31.52
C LYS A 14 -18.17 -34.11 -31.59
N GLY A 15 -18.76 -34.61 -30.50
CA GLY A 15 -19.31 -35.97 -30.43
C GLY A 15 -20.41 -36.25 -31.46
N LYS A 16 -20.45 -37.47 -31.99
CA LYS A 16 -21.52 -38.00 -32.86
C LYS A 16 -21.95 -39.39 -32.35
N PRO A 17 -23.25 -39.71 -32.30
CA PRO A 17 -24.40 -38.89 -32.71
C PRO A 17 -24.77 -37.81 -31.68
N ILE A 18 -24.34 -37.95 -30.43
CA ILE A 18 -24.62 -37.01 -29.34
C ILE A 18 -23.34 -36.25 -28.99
N SER A 19 -23.48 -34.94 -28.84
CA SER A 19 -22.42 -34.03 -28.41
C SER A 19 -22.76 -33.43 -27.05
N LEU A 20 -21.78 -33.27 -26.18
CA LEU A 20 -21.93 -32.67 -24.85
C LEU A 20 -21.56 -31.19 -24.87
N SER A 21 -22.18 -30.41 -23.97
CA SER A 21 -21.81 -29.01 -23.76
C SER A 21 -21.90 -28.63 -22.29
N SER A 22 -21.03 -27.72 -21.86
CA SER A 22 -21.06 -27.07 -20.55
C SER A 22 -21.19 -25.56 -20.71
N THR A 23 -21.78 -24.90 -19.71
CA THR A 23 -21.94 -23.44 -19.69
C THR A 23 -21.35 -22.90 -18.39
N CYS A 24 -20.63 -21.78 -18.44
CA CYS A 24 -20.21 -21.01 -17.28
C CYS A 24 -20.54 -19.52 -17.45
N TYR A 25 -20.46 -18.78 -16.35
CA TYR A 25 -20.72 -17.35 -16.31
C TYR A 25 -19.42 -16.60 -16.00
N VAL A 26 -19.15 -15.54 -16.76
CA VAL A 26 -18.02 -14.64 -16.54
C VAL A 26 -18.59 -13.26 -16.25
N GLU A 27 -18.24 -12.72 -15.08
CA GLU A 27 -18.57 -11.36 -14.69
C GLU A 27 -17.42 -10.43 -15.11
N VAL A 28 -17.73 -9.41 -15.89
CA VAL A 28 -16.79 -8.40 -16.35
C VAL A 28 -17.24 -7.05 -15.82
N GLU A 29 -16.41 -6.48 -14.97
CA GLU A 29 -16.57 -5.13 -14.47
C GLU A 29 -15.74 -4.17 -15.32
N VAL A 30 -16.39 -3.12 -15.84
CA VAL A 30 -15.71 -2.05 -16.57
C VAL A 30 -15.61 -0.86 -15.63
N VAL A 31 -14.42 -0.68 -15.06
CA VAL A 31 -14.09 0.42 -14.16
C VAL A 31 -13.69 1.64 -14.98
N ASP A 32 -14.23 2.81 -14.65
CA ASP A 32 -13.79 4.05 -15.25
C ASP A 32 -12.52 4.52 -14.51
N VAL A 33 -11.39 4.59 -15.20
CA VAL A 33 -10.08 4.92 -14.59
C VAL A 33 -9.97 6.36 -14.09
N ASN A 34 -11.04 7.15 -14.24
CA ASN A 34 -11.17 8.52 -13.76
C ASN A 34 -11.91 8.64 -12.41
N GLU A 35 -12.20 7.52 -11.74
CA GLU A 35 -12.94 7.51 -10.46
C GLU A 35 -12.02 7.70 -9.23
N ASN A 36 -10.73 7.33 -9.31
CA ASN A 36 -9.72 7.71 -8.31
C ASN A 36 -9.22 9.13 -8.61
N LEU A 37 -9.85 10.13 -8.00
CA LEU A 37 -9.67 11.55 -8.30
C LEU A 37 -8.65 12.21 -7.37
N HIS A 38 -8.48 11.67 -6.17
CA HIS A 38 -7.72 12.28 -5.10
C HIS A 38 -6.59 11.35 -4.66
N PRO A 39 -5.31 11.75 -4.75
CA PRO A 39 -4.23 10.95 -4.21
C PRO A 39 -4.21 11.03 -2.68
N PRO A 40 -3.63 10.03 -1.99
CA PRO A 40 -3.39 10.13 -0.54
C PRO A 40 -2.53 11.35 -0.23
N ARG A 41 -2.78 12.04 0.89
CA ARG A 41 -2.05 13.25 1.29
C ARG A 41 -1.60 13.22 2.73
N PHE A 42 -0.31 13.48 2.94
CA PHE A 42 0.22 13.85 4.25
C PHE A 42 -0.04 15.33 4.54
N SER A 43 -0.25 15.67 5.81
CA SER A 43 -0.44 17.07 6.25
C SER A 43 0.85 17.89 6.23
N VAL A 44 2.01 17.21 6.24
CA VAL A 44 3.35 17.79 6.20
C VAL A 44 4.22 17.02 5.20
N PHE A 45 5.28 17.67 4.71
CA PHE A 45 6.21 17.06 3.76
C PHE A 45 7.37 16.31 4.43
N ALA A 46 7.62 16.59 5.71
CA ALA A 46 8.60 15.89 6.51
C ALA A 46 8.20 15.87 8.00
N ASP A 47 8.64 14.85 8.72
CA ASP A 47 8.46 14.71 10.16
C ASP A 47 9.68 14.07 10.84
N LYS A 48 9.72 14.13 12.17
CA LYS A 48 10.86 13.66 12.98
C LYS A 48 10.42 12.67 14.06
N GLY A 49 11.05 11.49 14.05
CA GLY A 49 10.95 10.47 15.08
C GLY A 49 12.20 10.40 15.97
N PHE A 50 12.06 9.73 17.11
CA PHE A 50 13.16 9.42 18.02
C PHE A 50 13.05 7.98 18.49
N VAL A 51 14.17 7.27 18.57
CA VAL A 51 14.25 5.91 19.09
C VAL A 51 15.55 5.75 19.88
N LYS A 52 15.51 4.96 20.94
CA LYS A 52 16.72 4.62 21.69
C LYS A 52 17.53 3.57 20.95
N GLU A 53 18.85 3.62 21.04
CA GLU A 53 19.71 2.58 20.47
C GLU A 53 19.49 1.19 21.09
N ASP A 54 19.12 1.15 22.37
CA ASP A 54 18.85 -0.08 23.12
C ASP A 54 17.43 -0.64 22.90
N ALA A 55 16.65 -0.01 22.02
CA ALA A 55 15.29 -0.44 21.69
C ALA A 55 15.32 -1.85 21.05
N PRO A 56 14.54 -2.82 21.59
CA PRO A 56 14.40 -4.13 20.96
C PRO A 56 13.86 -4.03 19.53
N ILE A 57 14.18 -5.02 18.69
CA ILE A 57 13.56 -5.17 17.37
C ILE A 57 12.03 -5.28 17.53
N GLY A 58 11.29 -4.57 16.68
CA GLY A 58 9.83 -4.43 16.75
C GLY A 58 9.35 -3.31 17.67
N SER A 59 10.25 -2.44 18.16
CA SER A 59 9.85 -1.28 18.95
C SER A 59 9.22 -0.22 18.06
N SER A 60 8.04 0.28 18.44
CA SER A 60 7.39 1.40 17.75
C SER A 60 8.18 2.69 17.94
N VAL A 61 8.42 3.39 16.83
CA VAL A 61 9.15 4.65 16.76
C VAL A 61 8.17 5.82 16.66
N MET A 62 7.29 5.76 15.65
CA MET A 62 6.26 6.77 15.40
C MET A 62 5.17 6.21 14.50
N THR A 63 4.06 6.95 14.36
CA THR A 63 2.99 6.64 13.40
C THR A 63 2.88 7.78 12.40
N VAL A 64 2.89 7.45 11.12
CA VAL A 64 2.55 8.40 10.05
C VAL A 64 1.12 8.17 9.59
N SER A 65 0.47 9.23 9.10
CA SER A 65 -0.89 9.14 8.61
C SER A 65 -1.08 10.05 7.41
N ALA A 66 -1.63 9.50 6.34
CA ALA A 66 -2.13 10.19 5.18
C ALA A 66 -3.67 10.10 5.15
N TYR A 67 -4.30 11.00 4.41
CA TYR A 67 -5.74 11.03 4.19
C TYR A 67 -6.05 11.07 2.70
N ASP A 68 -7.11 10.39 2.30
CA ASP A 68 -7.64 10.35 0.94
C ASP A 68 -9.10 10.81 0.95
N GLU A 69 -9.52 11.55 -0.07
CA GLU A 69 -10.88 12.09 -0.19
C GLU A 69 -11.84 11.13 -0.90
N ASP A 70 -11.32 10.08 -1.56
CA ASP A 70 -12.13 9.09 -2.26
C ASP A 70 -12.76 8.06 -1.30
N GLU A 71 -13.88 7.45 -1.72
CA GLU A 71 -14.61 6.45 -0.92
C GLU A 71 -14.20 5.01 -1.29
N GLY A 72 -14.32 4.08 -0.35
CA GLY A 72 -14.08 2.66 -0.62
C GLY A 72 -12.61 2.34 -0.86
N ARG A 73 -12.32 1.54 -1.89
CA ARG A 73 -10.94 1.11 -2.21
C ARG A 73 -10.06 2.25 -2.73
N ASP A 74 -10.66 3.19 -3.46
CA ASP A 74 -9.93 4.31 -4.05
C ASP A 74 -9.40 5.26 -2.97
N GLY A 75 -9.99 5.25 -1.76
CA GLY A 75 -9.45 5.94 -0.58
C GLY A 75 -8.80 5.04 0.47
N GLU A 76 -8.68 3.72 0.23
CA GLU A 76 -8.03 2.80 1.18
C GLU A 76 -6.51 2.92 1.05
N ILE A 77 -5.83 3.40 2.09
CA ILE A 77 -4.39 3.72 2.05
C ILE A 77 -3.55 2.54 2.55
N ARG A 78 -2.48 2.23 1.83
CA ARG A 78 -1.39 1.32 2.21
C ARG A 78 -0.07 2.08 2.30
N TYR A 79 0.69 1.82 3.38
CA TYR A 79 1.96 2.49 3.66
C TYR A 79 3.17 1.61 3.32
N SER A 80 4.24 2.22 2.81
CA SER A 80 5.50 1.52 2.53
C SER A 80 6.71 2.42 2.69
N ILE A 81 7.83 1.88 3.14
CA ILE A 81 9.14 2.55 3.09
C ILE A 81 9.79 2.14 1.76
N ARG A 82 10.18 3.12 0.93
CA ARG A 82 10.72 2.82 -0.42
C ARG A 82 12.13 3.34 -0.67
N ASP A 83 12.61 4.27 0.15
CA ASP A 83 13.95 4.82 0.02
C ASP A 83 14.44 5.37 1.37
N GLY A 84 15.71 5.80 1.41
CA GLY A 84 16.36 6.39 2.55
C GLY A 84 17.37 5.45 3.23
N SER A 85 18.22 6.02 4.08
CA SER A 85 19.29 5.27 4.76
C SER A 85 18.77 4.24 5.76
N GLY A 86 17.52 4.37 6.23
CA GLY A 86 16.92 3.43 7.18
C GLY A 86 16.24 2.22 6.54
N MET A 87 16.36 2.03 5.22
CA MET A 87 15.84 0.85 4.52
C MET A 87 16.40 -0.44 5.12
N GLY A 88 15.52 -1.35 5.54
CA GLY A 88 15.88 -2.61 6.19
C GLY A 88 16.17 -2.50 7.69
N VAL A 89 16.54 -1.32 8.18
CA VAL A 89 16.70 -1.02 9.62
C VAL A 89 15.36 -0.73 10.28
N PHE A 90 14.43 -0.15 9.52
CA PHE A 90 13.05 0.09 9.94
C PHE A 90 12.07 -0.62 9.00
N ARG A 91 10.89 -0.92 9.54
CA ARG A 91 9.73 -1.42 8.80
C ARG A 91 8.51 -0.57 9.15
N ILE A 92 7.47 -0.66 8.34
CA ILE A 92 6.20 0.03 8.57
C ILE A 92 5.04 -0.97 8.52
N ASP A 93 4.09 -0.84 9.43
CA ASP A 93 2.78 -1.50 9.35
C ASP A 93 2.01 -0.89 8.17
N GLU A 94 1.68 -1.72 7.19
CA GLU A 94 1.10 -1.31 5.91
C GLU A 94 -0.28 -0.66 6.07
N GLU A 95 -1.05 -1.00 7.10
CA GLU A 95 -2.41 -0.48 7.31
C GLU A 95 -2.43 0.69 8.29
N LYS A 96 -1.62 0.61 9.35
CA LYS A 96 -1.65 1.56 10.47
C LYS A 96 -0.61 2.66 10.35
N GLY A 97 0.36 2.54 9.44
CA GLY A 97 1.44 3.52 9.28
C GLY A 97 2.41 3.57 10.48
N ILE A 98 2.46 2.52 11.30
CA ILE A 98 3.36 2.47 12.47
C ILE A 98 4.75 2.06 12.00
N ILE A 99 5.73 2.95 12.18
CA ILE A 99 7.14 2.67 11.92
C ILE A 99 7.74 1.98 13.14
N GLU A 100 8.41 0.85 12.91
CA GLU A 100 9.04 0.03 13.94
C GLU A 100 10.49 -0.29 13.58
N THR A 101 11.31 -0.55 14.59
CA THR A 101 12.67 -1.11 14.39
C THR A 101 12.59 -2.51 13.78
N ALA A 102 13.41 -2.77 12.78
CA ALA A 102 13.55 -4.08 12.12
C ALA A 102 14.95 -4.69 12.34
N ASP A 103 15.92 -3.89 12.77
CA ASP A 103 17.27 -4.31 13.13
C ASP A 103 17.73 -3.63 14.43
N HIS A 104 18.86 -4.07 14.96
CA HIS A 104 19.54 -3.44 16.07
C HIS A 104 20.08 -2.06 15.68
N LEU A 105 20.01 -1.13 16.63
CA LEU A 105 20.52 0.22 16.48
C LEU A 105 21.81 0.37 17.29
N ASP A 106 22.70 1.20 16.78
CA ASP A 106 23.95 1.56 17.42
C ASP A 106 24.22 3.02 17.08
N ARG A 107 24.08 3.90 18.07
CA ARG A 107 24.16 5.34 17.88
C ARG A 107 25.57 5.78 17.50
N GLU A 108 26.60 5.11 18.03
CA GLU A 108 27.99 5.40 17.70
C GLU A 108 28.32 5.08 16.24
N THR A 109 27.66 4.08 15.65
CA THR A 109 27.80 3.75 14.23
C THR A 109 26.93 4.67 13.35
N THR A 110 25.64 4.81 13.69
CA THR A 110 24.69 5.64 12.93
C THR A 110 23.74 6.35 13.89
N SER A 111 23.95 7.66 14.07
CA SER A 111 23.14 8.47 14.98
C SER A 111 21.76 8.87 14.42
N HIS A 112 21.51 8.66 13.12
CA HIS A 112 20.24 9.03 12.51
C HIS A 112 19.99 8.33 11.17
N TYR A 113 18.71 8.21 10.81
CA TYR A 113 18.26 7.65 9.55
C TYR A 113 17.25 8.56 8.84
N TRP A 114 17.23 8.48 7.52
CA TRP A 114 16.16 9.04 6.69
C TRP A 114 15.33 7.90 6.11
N LEU A 115 14.01 8.10 6.05
CA LEU A 115 13.07 7.23 5.37
C LEU A 115 12.18 8.06 4.43
N THR A 116 12.01 7.59 3.20
CA THR A 116 10.96 8.08 2.30
C THR A 116 9.77 7.13 2.41
N VAL A 117 8.73 7.57 3.12
CA VAL A 117 7.52 6.78 3.37
C VAL A 117 6.44 7.17 2.37
N TYR A 118 5.92 6.19 1.65
CA TYR A 118 4.84 6.34 0.68
C TYR A 118 3.50 5.95 1.29
N ALA A 119 2.47 6.72 0.94
CA ALA A 119 1.07 6.31 1.04
C ALA A 119 0.55 6.08 -0.38
N THR A 120 -0.06 4.92 -0.61
CA THR A 120 -0.62 4.51 -1.91
C THR A 120 -2.04 4.05 -1.67
N ASP A 121 -3.01 4.59 -2.42
CA ASP A 121 -4.39 4.10 -2.35
C ASP A 121 -4.54 2.70 -2.98
N GLN A 122 -5.75 2.12 -2.95
CA GLN A 122 -6.03 0.81 -3.56
C GLN A 122 -6.92 0.93 -4.80
N GLY A 123 -6.89 2.08 -5.49
CA GLY A 123 -7.61 2.28 -6.74
C GLY A 123 -7.06 1.41 -7.87
N VAL A 124 -7.88 1.19 -8.91
CA VAL A 124 -7.48 0.37 -10.09
C VAL A 124 -6.24 0.92 -10.78
N VAL A 125 -6.12 2.24 -10.83
CA VAL A 125 -4.88 2.96 -11.12
C VAL A 125 -4.47 3.66 -9.82
N PRO A 126 -3.54 3.09 -9.04
CA PRO A 126 -3.21 3.64 -7.74
C PRO A 126 -2.53 4.99 -7.85
N LEU A 127 -2.93 5.94 -7.02
CA LEU A 127 -2.20 7.18 -6.81
C LEU A 127 -1.36 7.08 -5.54
N SER A 128 -0.40 7.99 -5.39
CA SER A 128 0.52 7.96 -4.25
C SER A 128 1.05 9.33 -3.91
N SER A 129 1.42 9.49 -2.64
CA SER A 129 2.28 10.56 -2.16
C SER A 129 3.33 10.01 -1.21
N PHE A 130 4.25 10.87 -0.77
CA PHE A 130 5.29 10.50 0.17
C PHE A 130 5.56 11.60 1.19
N ILE A 131 6.21 11.21 2.28
CA ILE A 131 6.72 12.05 3.36
C ILE A 131 8.15 11.63 3.70
N GLU A 132 9.01 12.60 4.01
CA GLU A 132 10.38 12.36 4.48
C GLU A 132 10.42 12.28 6.01
N ILE A 133 10.96 11.19 6.55
CA ILE A 133 11.04 10.97 8.00
C ILE A 133 12.50 10.96 8.43
N TYR A 134 12.86 11.86 9.34
CA TYR A 134 14.14 11.85 10.05
C TYR A 134 13.99 11.10 11.37
N ILE A 135 14.71 10.00 11.56
CA ILE A 135 14.75 9.27 12.82
C ILE A 135 16.07 9.56 13.52
N GLU A 136 15.99 10.17 14.69
CA GLU A 136 17.13 10.33 15.60
C GLU A 136 17.30 9.07 16.46
N VAL A 137 18.53 8.55 16.51
CA VAL A 137 18.92 7.49 17.43
C VAL A 137 19.62 8.13 18.63
N GLY A 138 19.16 7.82 19.84
CA GLY A 138 19.72 8.38 21.08
C GLY A 138 19.95 7.36 22.18
#